data_AF-A0A7V7VSE7-F1
#
_entry.id   AF-A0A7V7VSE7-F1
#
_cell.length_a   1.000
_cell.length_b   1.000
_cell.length_c   1.000
_cell.angle_alpha   90.00
_cell.angle_beta   90.00
_cell.angle_gamma   90.00
#
_symmetry.space_group_name_H-M   'P 1'
#
loop_
_entity.id
_entity.type
_entity.pdbx_description
1 polymer ?
#
loop_
_entity_poly.entity_id
_entity_poly.type
_entity_poly.pdbx_seq_one_letter_code
_entity_poly.pdbx_strand_id
1 'polypeptide(L)'
;MLEKPLAHQWLQPTLDKVGIIRLTVTGRVIMIIDDSDYVYSTLCKTFEDDSVTVDVIVYKENEGSKWLLCLVEQDWGIMHCDTPFDTDKQALDFFDSAVSEFGIVALMDGEVF
;
A
#
# COMPACT_ATOMS: atom_id res chain seq x y z
N MET A 1 -42.17 -18.28 12.16
CA MET A 1 -40.95 -18.39 11.34
C MET A 1 -40.20 -17.08 11.50
N LEU A 2 -39.06 -17.10 12.19
CA LEU A 2 -38.19 -15.92 12.30
C LEU A 2 -37.03 -16.13 11.31
N GLU A 3 -36.92 -15.23 10.35
CA GLU A 3 -35.78 -15.15 9.43
C GLU A 3 -34.55 -14.68 10.22
N LYS A 4 -33.46 -15.46 10.17
CA LYS A 4 -32.18 -15.07 10.76
C LYS A 4 -31.56 -13.98 9.88
N PRO A 5 -31.06 -12.87 10.44
CA PRO A 5 -30.37 -11.88 9.63
C PRO A 5 -29.08 -12.48 9.09
N LEU A 6 -28.82 -12.25 7.80
CA LEU A 6 -27.56 -12.56 7.11
C LEU A 6 -26.40 -12.02 7.95
N ALA A 7 -25.62 -12.93 8.54
CA ALA A 7 -24.36 -12.58 9.17
C ALA A 7 -23.49 -11.94 8.07
N HIS A 8 -23.22 -10.65 8.22
CA HIS A 8 -22.12 -10.01 7.51
C HIS A 8 -20.88 -10.78 7.93
N GLN A 9 -20.38 -11.62 7.03
CA GLN A 9 -19.14 -12.37 7.23
C GLN A 9 -18.02 -11.34 7.18
N TRP A 10 -17.68 -10.80 8.34
CA TRP A 10 -16.43 -10.09 8.53
C TRP A 10 -15.33 -11.09 8.26
N LEU A 11 -14.67 -10.96 7.09
CA LEU A 11 -13.40 -11.62 6.83
C LEU A 11 -12.48 -11.19 7.96
N GLN A 12 -12.14 -12.12 8.85
CA GLN A 12 -11.13 -11.83 9.86
C GLN A 12 -9.80 -11.68 9.12
N PRO A 13 -9.13 -10.51 9.19
CA PRO A 13 -7.84 -10.35 8.57
C PRO A 13 -6.87 -11.31 9.25
N THR A 14 -6.33 -12.26 8.48
CA THR A 14 -5.23 -13.10 8.95
C THR A 14 -4.00 -12.22 9.08
N LEU A 15 -3.54 -12.08 10.32
CA LEU A 15 -2.52 -11.13 10.74
C LEU A 15 -1.12 -11.66 10.38
N ASP A 16 -0.70 -11.52 9.13
CA ASP A 16 0.67 -11.83 8.69
C ASP A 16 1.59 -10.63 8.96
N LYS A 17 2.04 -10.44 10.22
CA LYS A 17 3.13 -9.54 10.71
C LYS A 17 3.22 -8.07 10.22
N VAL A 18 2.39 -7.65 9.28
CA VAL A 18 2.14 -6.30 8.79
C VAL A 18 0.62 -6.25 8.71
N GLY A 19 -0.01 -5.60 9.67
CA GLY A 19 -1.48 -5.56 9.78
C GLY A 19 -2.09 -4.71 8.67
N ILE A 20 -2.12 -5.20 7.43
CA ILE A 20 -2.74 -4.48 6.31
C ILE A 20 -4.25 -4.67 6.41
N ILE A 21 -4.97 -3.70 6.98
CA ILE A 21 -6.43 -3.71 6.96
C ILE A 21 -6.91 -2.90 5.75
N ARG A 22 -7.55 -3.58 4.79
CA ARG A 22 -8.25 -2.94 3.67
C ARG A 22 -9.65 -2.54 4.12
N LEU A 23 -9.82 -1.28 4.55
CA LEU A 23 -11.16 -0.73 4.75
C LEU A 23 -11.64 -0.09 3.45
N THR A 24 -12.72 -0.63 2.88
CA THR A 24 -13.41 0.01 1.75
C THR A 24 -14.48 0.95 2.31
N VAL A 25 -14.17 2.24 2.42
CA VAL A 25 -15.18 3.27 2.72
C VAL A 25 -15.34 4.11 1.46
N THR A 26 -16.53 4.09 0.86
CA THR A 26 -16.87 4.89 -0.33
C THR A 26 -15.97 4.67 -1.57
N GLY A 27 -15.48 3.44 -1.76
CA GLY A 27 -14.64 3.10 -2.93
C GLY A 27 -13.18 3.53 -2.80
N ARG A 28 -12.75 4.04 -1.63
CA ARG A 28 -11.35 4.30 -1.32
C ARG A 28 -10.82 3.18 -0.44
N VAL A 29 -9.66 2.65 -0.81
CA VAL A 29 -8.89 1.76 0.04
C VAL A 29 -8.17 2.62 1.06
N ILE A 30 -8.51 2.46 2.33
CA ILE A 30 -7.71 3.02 3.42
C ILE A 30 -6.89 1.86 3.96
N MET A 31 -5.60 1.89 3.65
CA MET A 31 -4.62 1.04 4.32
C MET A 31 -4.43 1.59 5.73
N ILE A 32 -4.96 0.89 6.72
CA ILE A 32 -4.61 1.13 8.12
C ILE A 32 -3.64 0.03 8.49
N ILE A 33 -2.37 0.38 8.56
CA ILE A 33 -1.40 -0.40 9.30
C ILE A 33 -1.51 0.10 10.73
N ASP A 34 -2.25 -0.64 11.56
CA ASP A 34 -2.30 -0.43 13.01
C ASP A 34 -0.99 -0.97 13.58
N ASP A 35 0.07 -0.20 13.36
CA ASP A 35 1.37 -0.53 13.87
C ASP A 35 1.99 0.72 14.44
N SER A 36 1.99 0.78 15.77
CA SER A 36 2.68 1.80 16.54
C SER A 36 4.17 1.85 16.25
N ASP A 37 4.72 0.92 15.45
CA ASP A 37 6.12 0.88 15.09
C ASP A 37 6.42 1.60 13.77
N TYR A 38 5.42 2.16 13.06
CA TYR A 38 5.63 2.86 11.78
C TYR A 38 4.99 4.25 11.70
N VAL A 39 5.65 5.12 10.94
CA VAL A 39 5.17 6.44 10.51
C VAL A 39 4.91 6.42 9.01
N TYR A 40 3.71 6.83 8.62
CA TYR A 40 3.32 6.98 7.22
C TYR A 40 3.46 8.43 6.77
N SER A 41 3.93 8.62 5.55
CA SER A 41 3.97 9.93 4.94
C SER A 41 2.56 10.40 4.58
N THR A 42 2.34 11.70 4.62
CA THR A 42 1.14 12.33 4.04
C THR A 42 1.12 12.27 2.51
N LEU A 43 2.23 11.83 1.88
CA LEU A 43 2.38 11.67 0.44
C LEU A 43 1.87 10.31 -0.07
N CYS A 44 1.47 9.40 0.82
CA CYS A 44 0.77 8.18 0.42
C CYS A 44 -0.43 8.53 -0.46
N LYS A 45 -0.62 7.78 -1.55
CA LYS A 45 -1.67 8.06 -2.54
C LYS A 45 -2.12 6.78 -3.21
N THR A 46 -3.35 6.79 -3.71
CA THR A 46 -3.79 5.80 -4.71
C THR A 46 -3.37 6.31 -6.09
N PHE A 47 -2.76 5.43 -6.87
CA PHE A 47 -2.45 5.64 -8.28
C PHE A 47 -3.34 4.73 -9.12
N GLU A 48 -4.00 5.34 -10.11
CA GLU A 48 -4.90 4.66 -11.03
C GLU A 48 -4.40 4.87 -12.45
N ASP A 49 -4.22 3.77 -13.16
CA ASP A 49 -4.05 3.73 -14.61
C ASP A 49 -5.13 2.81 -15.20
N ASP A 50 -5.34 2.86 -16.52
CA ASP A 50 -6.38 2.06 -17.21
C ASP A 50 -6.26 0.54 -16.95
N SER A 51 -5.07 0.09 -16.56
CA SER A 51 -4.73 -1.33 -16.37
C SER A 51 -4.77 -1.81 -14.92
N VAL A 52 -4.50 -0.94 -13.93
CA VAL A 52 -4.34 -1.34 -12.53
C VAL A 52 -4.53 -0.16 -11.58
N THR A 53 -5.03 -0.46 -10.38
CA THR A 53 -5.04 0.48 -9.24
C THR A 53 -4.06 -0.01 -8.20
N VAL A 54 -3.12 0.85 -7.80
CA VAL A 54 -2.15 0.57 -6.74
C VAL A 54 -2.23 1.63 -5.66
N ASP A 55 -2.07 1.21 -4.42
CA ASP A 55 -1.80 2.12 -3.31
C ASP A 55 -0.29 2.28 -3.15
N VAL A 56 0.16 3.53 -3.24
CA VAL A 56 1.55 3.94 -3.08
C VAL A 56 1.75 4.34 -1.63
N ILE A 57 2.50 3.53 -0.90
CA ILE A 57 2.71 3.67 0.54
C ILE A 57 4.15 4.05 0.81
N VAL A 58 4.33 5.22 1.38
CA VAL A 58 5.63 5.73 1.81
C VAL A 58 5.65 5.75 3.34
N TYR A 59 6.56 4.98 3.92
CA TYR A 59 6.56 4.73 5.36
C TYR A 59 7.97 4.57 5.91
N LYS A 60 8.11 4.63 7.22
CA LYS A 60 9.35 4.34 7.93
C LYS A 60 9.05 3.78 9.31
N GLU A 61 10.00 3.11 9.92
CA GLU A 61 9.90 2.76 11.34
C GLU A 61 9.85 4.03 12.20
N ASN A 62 9.20 3.95 13.36
CA ASN A 62 8.95 5.10 14.25
C ASN A 62 10.27 5.74 14.73
N GLU A 63 11.26 4.90 15.03
CA GLU A 63 12.63 5.32 15.35
C GLU A 63 13.56 5.35 14.11
N GLY A 64 13.03 4.97 12.95
CA GLY A 64 13.74 4.93 11.67
C GLY A 64 14.00 6.34 11.11
N SER A 65 15.18 6.48 10.50
CA SER A 65 15.56 7.69 9.76
C SER A 65 15.32 7.59 8.24
N LYS A 66 15.09 6.37 7.74
CA LYS A 66 14.96 6.09 6.31
C LYS A 66 13.53 5.75 5.96
N TRP A 67 13.10 6.24 4.81
CA TRP A 67 11.80 5.98 4.21
C TRP A 67 11.88 4.81 3.24
N LEU A 68 10.81 4.05 3.17
CA LEU A 68 10.61 2.92 2.28
C LEU A 68 9.37 3.17 1.43
N LEU A 69 9.36 2.53 0.26
CA LEU A 69 8.25 2.54 -0.67
C LEU A 69 7.66 1.14 -0.76
N CYS A 70 6.35 1.04 -0.63
CA CYS A 70 5.59 -0.17 -0.83
C CYS A 70 4.43 0.12 -1.77
N LEU A 71 4.22 -0.74 -2.76
CA LEU A 71 3.09 -0.69 -3.67
C LEU A 71 2.16 -1.86 -3.36
N VAL A 72 0.87 -1.58 -3.27
CA VAL A 72 -0.14 -2.60 -2.97
C VAL A 72 -1.25 -2.56 -4.00
N GLU A 73 -1.44 -3.68 -4.70
CA GLU A 73 -2.53 -3.88 -5.64
C GLU A 73 -3.83 -4.29 -4.94
N GLN A 74 -4.94 -4.17 -5.68
CA GLN A 74 -6.25 -4.57 -5.18
C GLN A 74 -6.34 -6.06 -4.80
N ASP A 75 -5.57 -6.94 -5.45
CA ASP A 75 -5.61 -8.38 -5.19
C ASP A 75 -4.57 -8.84 -4.16
N TRP A 76 -4.05 -7.92 -3.34
CA TRP A 76 -3.02 -8.16 -2.32
C TRP A 76 -1.64 -8.51 -2.91
N GLY A 77 -1.40 -8.17 -4.18
CA GLY A 77 -0.04 -8.06 -4.71
C GLY A 77 0.70 -6.96 -3.98
N ILE A 78 1.83 -7.29 -3.36
CA ILE A 78 2.66 -6.34 -2.61
C ILE A 78 4.05 -6.34 -3.21
N MET A 79 4.53 -5.17 -3.58
CA MET A 79 5.92 -4.95 -3.98
C MET A 79 6.57 -4.00 -2.99
N HIS A 80 7.65 -4.45 -2.35
CA HIS A 80 8.49 -3.60 -1.52
C HIS A 80 9.69 -3.13 -2.32
N CYS A 81 9.93 -1.83 -2.35
CA CYS A 81 11.18 -1.30 -2.84
C CYS A 81 12.25 -1.51 -1.76
N ASP A 82 13.27 -2.31 -2.07
CA ASP A 82 14.39 -2.60 -1.15
C ASP A 82 15.31 -1.39 -0.92
N THR A 83 15.17 -0.32 -1.71
CA THR A 83 16.02 0.86 -1.61
C THR A 83 15.46 1.84 -0.55
N PRO A 84 16.21 2.15 0.51
CA PRO A 84 15.82 3.17 1.49
C PRO A 84 16.11 4.59 0.98
N PHE A 85 15.22 5.52 1.32
CA PHE A 85 15.28 6.94 0.95
C PHE A 85 15.51 7.84 2.18
N ASP A 86 16.14 9.01 2.01
CA ASP A 86 16.33 9.97 3.12
C ASP A 86 15.05 10.74 3.45
N THR A 87 14.19 10.91 2.45
CA THR A 87 12.91 11.64 2.58
C THR A 87 11.79 10.87 1.92
N ASP A 88 10.58 11.05 2.44
CA ASP A 88 9.36 10.54 1.84
C ASP A 88 9.14 11.08 0.42
N LYS A 89 9.52 12.35 0.19
CA LYS A 89 9.50 12.95 -1.14
C LYS A 89 10.40 12.22 -2.13
N GLN A 90 11.61 11.83 -1.75
CA GLN A 90 12.49 11.06 -2.64
C GLN A 90 11.90 9.69 -2.98
N ALA A 91 11.27 9.02 -2.03
CA ALA A 91 10.59 7.75 -2.28
C ALA A 91 9.45 7.92 -3.29
N LEU A 92 8.65 8.99 -3.16
CA LEU A 92 7.57 9.28 -4.10
C LEU A 92 8.09 9.73 -5.48
N ASP A 93 9.09 10.60 -5.52
CA ASP A 93 9.69 11.08 -6.77
C ASP A 93 10.32 9.90 -7.54
N PHE A 94 10.87 8.92 -6.82
CA PHE A 94 11.34 7.66 -7.41
C PHE A 94 10.17 6.88 -8.04
N PHE A 95 9.06 6.68 -7.31
CA PHE A 95 7.87 6.03 -7.85
C PHE A 95 7.36 6.72 -9.12
N ASP A 96 7.19 8.05 -9.08
CA ASP A 96 6.67 8.82 -10.20
C ASP A 96 7.59 8.72 -11.43
N SER A 97 8.90 8.71 -11.22
CA SER A 97 9.89 8.54 -12.29
C SER A 97 9.84 7.13 -12.88
N ALA A 98 9.82 6.10 -12.03
CA ALA A 98 9.79 4.71 -12.46
C ALA A 98 8.49 4.37 -13.20
N VAL A 99 7.33 4.83 -12.73
CA VAL A 99 6.06 4.67 -13.45
C VAL A 99 6.08 5.39 -14.78
N SER A 100 6.66 6.58 -14.86
CA SER A 100 6.78 7.32 -16.12
C SER A 100 7.70 6.63 -17.13
N GLU A 101 8.71 5.90 -16.68
CA GLU A 101 9.72 5.27 -17.55
C GLU A 101 9.33 3.84 -17.96
N PHE A 102 8.81 3.05 -17.03
CA PHE A 102 8.59 1.61 -17.21
C PHE A 102 7.10 1.21 -17.19
N GLY A 103 6.23 2.07 -16.65
CA GLY A 103 4.81 1.75 -16.45
C GLY A 103 4.56 0.94 -15.18
N ILE A 104 3.36 1.10 -14.62
CA ILE A 104 3.04 0.58 -13.29
C ILE A 104 3.08 -0.96 -13.19
N VAL A 105 2.69 -1.67 -14.24
CA VAL A 105 2.69 -3.14 -14.26
C VAL A 105 4.10 -3.70 -14.11
N ALA A 106 5.07 -3.15 -14.86
CA ALA A 106 6.47 -3.58 -14.79
C ALA A 106 7.09 -3.33 -13.39
N LEU A 107 6.66 -2.24 -12.72
CA LEU A 107 7.07 -1.97 -11.34
C LEU A 107 6.53 -3.03 -10.38
N MET A 108 5.25 -3.39 -10.50
CA MET A 108 4.61 -4.38 -9.63
C MET A 108 5.18 -5.78 -9.81
N ASP A 109 5.59 -6.15 -11.03
CA ASP A 109 6.27 -7.41 -11.33
C ASP A 109 7.73 -7.45 -10.83
N GLY A 110 8.26 -6.33 -10.31
CA GLY A 110 9.61 -6.24 -9.78
C GLY A 110 10.70 -6.18 -10.84
N GLU A 111 10.37 -5.93 -12.11
CA GLU A 111 11.34 -5.92 -13.22
C GLU A 111 12.26 -4.68 -13.22
N VAL A 112 11.97 -3.71 -12.37
CA VAL A 112 12.61 -2.38 -12.32
C VAL A 112 13.62 -2.25 -11.17
N PHE A 113 13.66 -3.22 -10.25
CA PHE A 113 14.40 -3.16 -8.98
C PHE A 113 15.58 -4.14 -8.91
#